data_AF-A0A3N8BPU1-F1
#
_entry.id   AF-A0A3N8BPU1-F1
#
_cell.length_a   1.000
_cell.length_b   1.000
_cell.length_c   1.000
_cell.angle_alpha   90.00
_cell.angle_beta   90.00
_cell.angle_gamma   90.00
#
_symmetry.space_group_name_H-M   'P 1'
#
loop_
_entity.id
_entity.type
_entity.pdbx_description
1 polymer ?
#
loop_
_entity_poly.entity_id
_entity_poly.type
_entity_poly.pdbx_seq_one_letter_code
_entity_poly.pdbx_strand_id
1 'polypeptide(L)'
;MRDAPIEADRLNATLALVADAMRIAHSGSTLWDHLLGTYEVLSGWGTDPDIRLAGLIHSIYSTQYFRHRVVAPGERARVAMVVGQRGEALANAFCVLDRDSLRRASVRLDVEPVRRPLRIQTHAGDGEMRVSVAQCRALRLLDLANEAEQRRSLFRIDRPWLSGMCEGFRSIGFVPRSFIRAPNISAVQERRLSTLYEQALAAPSSHAPQALRACVQLVPECAEPRFLLAALRLQVGDFHAAYVEASTGIANLDGWGAPWDARIPGQGWRFLGEQLAMAARATNRNAPGIYRQILSRIRQ
;
A
#
# COMPACT_ATOMS: atom_id res chain seq x y z
N MET A 1 11.28 1.03 -17.14
CA MET A 1 10.17 1.90 -17.61
C MET A 1 8.98 1.67 -16.69
N ARG A 2 8.38 2.71 -16.10
CA ARG A 2 7.13 2.54 -15.31
C ARG A 2 6.08 1.90 -16.19
N ASP A 3 5.23 1.06 -15.59
CA ASP A 3 4.05 0.47 -16.24
C ASP A 3 4.32 -0.51 -17.39
N ALA A 4 5.59 -0.79 -17.71
CA ALA A 4 5.92 -1.80 -18.71
C ALA A 4 5.36 -3.18 -18.29
N PRO A 5 4.84 -4.00 -19.21
CA PRO A 5 4.41 -5.35 -18.87
C PRO A 5 5.60 -6.20 -18.38
N ILE A 6 5.32 -7.18 -17.52
CA ILE A 6 6.26 -8.27 -17.24
C ILE A 6 5.87 -9.41 -18.19
N GLU A 7 6.85 -10.01 -18.86
CA GLU A 7 6.60 -11.19 -19.69
C GLU A 7 6.01 -12.33 -18.85
N ALA A 8 4.95 -12.96 -19.36
CA ALA A 8 4.20 -13.97 -18.62
C ALA A 8 5.09 -15.12 -18.12
N ASP A 9 6.01 -15.60 -18.95
CA ASP A 9 6.93 -16.67 -18.58
C ASP A 9 7.88 -16.28 -17.45
N ARG A 10 8.38 -15.03 -17.46
CA ARG A 10 9.23 -14.49 -16.38
C ARG A 10 8.46 -14.39 -15.07
N LEU A 11 7.20 -13.93 -15.12
CA LEU A 11 6.35 -13.86 -13.93
C LEU A 11 6.04 -15.26 -13.40
N ASN A 12 5.63 -16.19 -14.26
CA ASN A 12 5.31 -17.58 -13.89
C ASN A 12 6.52 -18.30 -13.27
N ALA A 13 7.71 -18.13 -13.86
CA ALA A 13 8.93 -18.69 -13.31
C ALA A 13 9.30 -18.07 -11.95
N THR A 14 9.06 -16.77 -11.77
CA THR A 14 9.27 -16.11 -10.46
C THR A 14 8.27 -16.60 -9.41
N LEU A 15 7.01 -16.82 -9.78
CA LEU A 15 6.00 -17.42 -8.90
C LEU A 15 6.40 -18.86 -8.50
N ALA A 16 6.85 -19.67 -9.45
CA ALA A 16 7.33 -21.02 -9.15
C ALA A 16 8.51 -21.02 -8.15
N LEU A 17 9.41 -20.03 -8.24
CA LEU A 17 10.55 -19.88 -7.34
C LEU A 17 10.14 -19.64 -5.88
N VAL A 18 9.00 -19.01 -5.65
CA VAL A 18 8.50 -18.71 -4.30
C VAL A 18 7.39 -19.65 -3.83
N ALA A 19 7.07 -20.70 -4.57
CA ALA A 19 5.96 -21.61 -4.26
C ALA A 19 6.03 -22.24 -2.86
N ASP A 20 7.22 -22.58 -2.38
CA ASP A 20 7.39 -23.14 -1.03
C ASP A 20 7.03 -22.15 0.09
N ALA A 21 6.99 -20.84 -0.20
CA ALA A 21 6.53 -19.81 0.73
C ALA A 21 5.07 -20.00 1.16
N MET A 22 4.26 -20.76 0.41
CA MET A 22 2.87 -21.10 0.77
C MET A 22 2.78 -21.89 2.07
N ARG A 23 3.86 -22.58 2.47
CA ARG A 23 3.90 -23.40 3.69
C ARG A 23 4.46 -22.65 4.90
N ILE A 24 4.88 -21.40 4.73
CA ILE A 24 5.57 -20.64 5.77
C ILE A 24 4.60 -19.62 6.36
N ALA A 25 4.30 -19.73 7.66
CA ALA A 25 3.45 -18.77 8.34
C ALA A 25 4.12 -17.37 8.43
N HIS A 26 3.37 -16.33 8.11
CA HIS A 26 3.86 -14.95 8.13
C HIS A 26 2.72 -13.95 8.34
N SER A 27 2.84 -13.05 9.33
CA SER A 27 1.93 -11.91 9.55
C SER A 27 0.43 -12.27 9.56
N GLY A 28 0.06 -13.43 10.13
CA GLY A 28 -1.32 -13.91 10.21
C GLY A 28 -1.84 -14.65 8.98
N SER A 29 -1.02 -14.80 7.92
CA SER A 29 -1.28 -15.63 6.73
C SER A 29 -0.03 -16.42 6.35
N THR A 30 0.23 -16.63 5.06
CA THR A 30 1.45 -17.26 4.53
C THR A 30 2.44 -16.22 4.00
N LEU A 31 3.73 -16.59 3.92
CA LEU A 31 4.75 -15.77 3.28
C LEU A 31 4.42 -15.54 1.79
N TRP A 32 3.83 -16.55 1.13
CA TRP A 32 3.34 -16.41 -0.24
C TRP A 32 2.36 -15.24 -0.38
N ASP A 33 1.34 -15.17 0.49
CA ASP A 33 0.32 -14.11 0.43
C ASP A 33 0.94 -12.73 0.63
N HIS A 34 1.90 -12.63 1.56
CA HIS A 34 2.64 -11.40 1.83
C HIS A 34 3.48 -10.93 0.62
N LEU A 35 4.21 -11.87 0.00
CA LEU A 35 5.02 -11.58 -1.19
C LEU A 35 4.15 -11.17 -2.37
N LEU A 36 3.05 -11.90 -2.61
CA LEU A 36 2.08 -11.57 -3.67
C LEU A 36 1.41 -10.23 -3.40
N GLY A 37 0.98 -9.96 -2.17
CA GLY A 37 0.38 -8.68 -1.79
C GLY A 37 1.33 -7.50 -1.98
N THR A 38 2.63 -7.68 -1.69
CA THR A 38 3.65 -6.65 -1.91
C THR A 38 3.84 -6.39 -3.40
N TYR A 39 3.89 -7.45 -4.22
CA TYR A 39 3.90 -7.36 -5.68
C TYR A 39 2.66 -6.62 -6.23
N GLU A 40 1.46 -6.90 -5.70
CA GLU A 40 0.22 -6.25 -6.09
C GLU A 40 0.22 -4.76 -5.76
N VAL A 41 0.69 -4.36 -4.57
CA VAL A 41 0.83 -2.95 -4.18
C VAL A 41 1.74 -2.21 -5.16
N LEU A 42 2.92 -2.77 -5.44
CA LEU A 42 3.88 -2.19 -6.39
C LEU A 42 3.32 -2.13 -7.83
N SER A 43 2.48 -3.10 -8.19
CA SER A 43 1.77 -3.12 -9.47
C SER A 43 0.71 -2.04 -9.55
N GLY A 44 -0.12 -1.89 -8.51
CA GLY A 44 -1.12 -0.82 -8.42
C GLY A 44 -0.51 0.58 -8.44
N TRP A 45 0.67 0.75 -7.84
CA TRP A 45 1.42 2.00 -7.89
C TRP A 45 2.08 2.31 -9.24
N GLY A 46 2.08 1.37 -10.19
CA GLY A 46 2.67 1.58 -11.50
C GLY A 46 4.19 1.65 -11.48
N THR A 47 4.83 0.72 -10.78
CA THR A 47 6.30 0.70 -10.64
C THR A 47 6.97 -0.08 -11.78
N ASP A 48 8.29 0.06 -11.87
CA ASP A 48 9.11 -0.66 -12.85
C ASP A 48 9.00 -2.20 -12.69
N PRO A 49 8.99 -2.99 -13.78
CA PRO A 49 8.96 -4.46 -13.73
C PRO A 49 9.94 -5.09 -12.74
N ASP A 50 11.19 -4.60 -12.70
CA ASP A 50 12.23 -5.19 -11.84
C ASP A 50 11.93 -4.92 -10.36
N ILE A 51 11.32 -3.77 -10.04
CA ILE A 51 10.91 -3.44 -8.66
C ILE A 51 9.74 -4.33 -8.23
N ARG A 52 8.75 -4.53 -9.11
CA ARG A 52 7.62 -5.43 -8.81
C ARG A 52 8.09 -6.85 -8.53
N LEU A 53 8.93 -7.38 -9.43
CA LEU A 53 9.51 -8.71 -9.25
C LEU A 53 10.41 -8.77 -8.01
N ALA A 54 11.20 -7.73 -7.73
CA ALA A 54 11.94 -7.65 -6.47
C ALA A 54 11.01 -7.73 -5.26
N GLY A 55 9.85 -7.07 -5.29
CA GLY A 55 8.81 -7.15 -4.26
C GLY A 55 8.24 -8.56 -4.09
N LEU A 56 8.03 -9.30 -5.18
CA LEU A 56 7.58 -10.70 -5.15
C LEU A 56 8.61 -11.64 -4.50
N ILE A 57 9.89 -11.27 -4.47
CA ILE A 57 10.96 -12.09 -3.89
C ILE A 57 11.70 -11.41 -2.72
N HIS A 58 11.18 -10.30 -2.18
CA HIS A 58 11.98 -9.40 -1.34
C HIS A 58 12.44 -9.99 0.01
N SER A 59 11.88 -11.14 0.41
CA SER A 59 12.15 -11.83 1.67
C SER A 59 12.62 -13.29 1.50
N ILE A 60 12.98 -13.74 0.29
CA ILE A 60 13.26 -15.17 0.02
C ILE A 60 14.56 -15.69 0.66
N TYR A 61 15.51 -14.80 0.98
CA TYR A 61 16.82 -15.16 1.51
C TYR A 61 16.96 -15.02 3.04
N SER A 62 15.88 -14.65 3.76
CA SER A 62 15.86 -14.05 5.12
C SER A 62 15.91 -12.52 5.10
N THR A 63 15.36 -11.87 6.13
CA THR A 63 15.39 -10.41 6.34
C THR A 63 15.68 -10.04 7.80
N GLN A 64 15.83 -8.73 8.08
CA GLN A 64 16.01 -8.16 9.42
C GLN A 64 14.98 -8.67 10.45
N TYR A 65 13.72 -8.88 10.02
CA TYR A 65 12.62 -9.25 10.90
C TYR A 65 12.09 -10.68 10.65
N PHE A 66 12.58 -11.39 9.63
CA PHE A 66 12.11 -12.73 9.26
C PHE A 66 13.27 -13.66 8.89
N ARG A 67 13.53 -14.69 9.69
CA ARG A 67 14.74 -15.53 9.57
C ARG A 67 14.58 -16.78 8.69
N HIS A 68 13.36 -17.11 8.25
CA HIS A 68 13.14 -18.29 7.40
C HIS A 68 13.61 -18.03 5.96
N ARG A 69 14.23 -19.04 5.35
CA ARG A 69 14.77 -18.98 4.00
C ARG A 69 13.95 -19.86 3.07
N VAL A 70 13.50 -19.29 1.96
CA VAL A 70 12.86 -20.03 0.86
C VAL A 70 13.94 -20.54 -0.10
N VAL A 71 14.99 -19.74 -0.32
CA VAL A 71 16.10 -20.06 -1.21
C VAL A 71 17.43 -19.89 -0.46
N ALA A 72 18.39 -20.78 -0.70
CA ALA A 72 19.71 -20.66 -0.10
C ALA A 72 20.48 -19.47 -0.70
N PRO A 73 21.23 -18.66 0.09
CA PRO A 73 22.01 -17.54 -0.44
C PRO A 73 23.04 -17.91 -1.53
N GLY A 74 23.45 -19.19 -1.61
CA GLY A 74 24.31 -19.69 -2.69
C GLY A 74 23.63 -19.79 -4.05
N GLU A 75 22.30 -19.73 -4.12
CA GLU A 75 21.52 -19.87 -5.36
C GLU A 75 21.18 -18.54 -6.03
N ARG A 76 21.75 -17.42 -5.57
CA ARG A 76 21.46 -16.07 -6.10
C ARG A 76 21.62 -15.95 -7.62
N ALA A 77 22.62 -16.62 -8.20
CA ALA A 77 22.82 -16.63 -9.65
C ALA A 77 21.62 -17.26 -10.38
N ARG A 78 21.06 -18.35 -9.84
CA ARG A 78 19.85 -19.00 -10.37
C ARG A 78 18.64 -18.09 -10.26
N VAL A 79 18.47 -17.41 -9.13
CA VAL A 79 17.39 -16.42 -8.96
C VAL A 79 17.54 -15.27 -9.96
N ALA A 80 18.75 -14.75 -10.17
CA ALA A 80 19.01 -13.67 -11.13
C ALA A 80 18.73 -14.08 -12.58
N MET A 81 18.95 -15.35 -12.95
CA MET A 81 18.58 -15.86 -14.29
C MET A 81 17.06 -15.88 -14.50
N VAL A 82 16.28 -16.17 -13.46
CA VAL A 82 14.81 -16.22 -13.54
C VAL A 82 14.19 -14.84 -13.43
N VAL A 83 14.57 -14.10 -12.39
CA VAL A 83 13.94 -12.85 -11.99
C VAL A 83 14.56 -11.65 -12.69
N GLY A 84 15.76 -11.81 -13.28
CA GLY A 84 16.57 -10.73 -13.84
C GLY A 84 17.51 -10.12 -12.81
N GLN A 85 18.72 -9.73 -13.25
CA GLN A 85 19.80 -9.26 -12.36
C GLN A 85 19.39 -8.07 -11.48
N ARG A 86 18.64 -7.12 -12.04
CA ARG A 86 18.21 -5.91 -11.31
C ARG A 86 17.19 -6.25 -10.21
N GLY A 87 16.21 -7.11 -10.50
CA GLY A 87 15.21 -7.54 -9.54
C GLY A 87 15.82 -8.35 -8.39
N GLU A 88 16.69 -9.30 -8.72
CA GLU A 88 17.44 -10.09 -7.72
C GLU A 88 18.31 -9.19 -6.83
N ALA A 89 19.07 -8.27 -7.42
CA ALA A 89 19.97 -7.41 -6.66
C ALA A 89 19.21 -6.51 -5.66
N LEU A 90 18.02 -6.01 -6.04
CA LEU A 90 17.16 -5.25 -5.15
C LEU A 90 16.62 -6.12 -4.01
N ALA A 91 16.14 -7.33 -4.31
CA ALA A 91 15.63 -8.25 -3.30
C ALA A 91 16.71 -8.67 -2.30
N ASN A 92 17.91 -9.02 -2.78
CA ASN A 92 19.05 -9.32 -1.93
C ASN A 92 19.46 -8.11 -1.07
N ALA A 93 19.54 -6.91 -1.64
CA ALA A 93 19.83 -5.71 -0.87
C ALA A 93 18.77 -5.46 0.21
N PHE A 94 17.48 -5.67 -0.10
CA PHE A 94 16.39 -5.56 0.87
C PHE A 94 16.48 -6.57 2.01
N CYS A 95 16.91 -7.79 1.72
CA CYS A 95 17.16 -8.83 2.72
C CYS A 95 18.25 -8.45 3.72
N VAL A 96 19.27 -7.71 3.27
CA VAL A 96 20.49 -7.43 4.05
C VAL A 96 20.48 -6.05 4.72
N LEU A 97 19.77 -5.06 4.17
CA LEU A 97 19.79 -3.70 4.68
C LEU A 97 19.15 -3.56 6.07
N ASP A 98 19.61 -2.56 6.82
CA ASP A 98 18.91 -2.00 7.97
C ASP A 98 17.86 -1.00 7.49
N ARG A 99 16.59 -1.24 7.84
CA ARG A 99 15.44 -0.45 7.36
C ARG A 99 15.50 0.99 7.85
N ASP A 100 15.98 1.23 9.06
CA ASP A 100 16.08 2.59 9.61
C ASP A 100 17.20 3.39 8.95
N SER A 101 18.33 2.74 8.63
CA SER A 101 19.40 3.32 7.83
C SER A 101 18.91 3.68 6.43
N LEU A 102 18.09 2.82 5.79
CA LEU A 102 17.49 3.13 4.49
C LEU A 102 16.58 4.36 4.58
N ARG A 103 15.70 4.42 5.60
CA ARG A 103 14.80 5.56 5.80
C ARG A 103 15.57 6.86 5.95
N ARG A 104 16.60 6.89 6.82
CA ARG A 104 17.49 8.06 7.00
C ARG A 104 18.21 8.44 5.71
N ALA A 105 18.77 7.47 4.99
CA ALA A 105 19.49 7.71 3.73
C ALA A 105 18.58 8.21 2.60
N SER A 106 17.28 7.91 2.68
CA SER A 106 16.29 8.34 1.68
C SER A 106 15.72 9.75 1.94
N VAL A 107 16.06 10.39 3.06
CA VAL A 107 15.54 11.73 3.38
C VAL A 107 16.01 12.72 2.31
N ARG A 108 15.04 13.35 1.63
CA ARG A 108 15.22 14.42 0.62
C ARG A 108 15.87 14.01 -0.72
N LEU A 109 15.71 12.77 -1.18
CA LEU A 109 16.15 12.40 -2.53
C LEU A 109 15.31 13.06 -3.63
N ASP A 110 14.20 13.72 -3.30
CA ASP A 110 13.38 14.51 -4.22
C ASP A 110 13.94 15.90 -4.53
N VAL A 111 14.75 16.48 -3.63
CA VAL A 111 15.19 17.89 -3.72
C VAL A 111 16.62 18.03 -4.26
N GLU A 112 17.53 17.13 -3.88
CA GLU A 112 18.96 17.30 -4.14
C GLU A 112 19.47 16.37 -5.24
N PRO A 113 20.23 16.86 -6.25
CA PRO A 113 20.94 16.02 -7.19
C PRO A 113 22.11 15.32 -6.49
N VAL A 114 21.81 14.26 -5.74
CA VAL A 114 22.81 13.42 -5.09
C VAL A 114 23.59 12.64 -6.17
N ARG A 115 24.84 13.03 -6.41
CA ARG A 115 25.70 12.39 -7.43
C ARG A 115 26.56 11.25 -6.90
N ARG A 116 26.62 11.06 -5.57
CA ARG A 116 27.45 10.03 -4.93
C ARG A 116 26.59 8.85 -4.46
N PRO A 117 27.13 7.62 -4.46
CA PRO A 117 26.46 6.48 -3.86
C PRO A 117 26.14 6.75 -2.37
N LEU A 118 24.94 6.36 -1.96
CA LEU A 118 24.46 6.42 -0.59
C LEU A 118 24.96 5.19 0.18
N ARG A 119 25.18 5.34 1.49
CA ARG A 119 25.59 4.26 2.40
C ARG A 119 24.40 3.83 3.22
N ILE A 120 24.11 2.54 3.22
CA ILE A 120 23.04 1.94 4.04
C ILE A 120 23.70 0.87 4.90
N GLN A 121 23.46 0.91 6.22
CA GLN A 121 23.94 -0.11 7.15
C GLN A 121 23.29 -1.46 6.81
N THR A 122 24.00 -2.54 7.10
CA THR A 122 23.41 -3.89 7.10
C THR A 122 22.75 -4.15 8.45
N HIS A 123 21.68 -4.94 8.48
CA HIS A 123 20.97 -5.22 9.73
C HIS A 123 21.75 -6.13 10.69
N ALA A 124 22.77 -6.84 10.20
CA ALA A 124 23.69 -7.62 11.02
C ALA A 124 24.67 -6.73 11.81
N GLY A 125 24.77 -5.43 11.47
CA GLY A 125 25.61 -4.46 12.17
C GLY A 125 27.11 -4.58 11.88
N ASP A 126 27.49 -5.44 10.94
CA ASP A 126 28.88 -5.79 10.61
C ASP A 126 29.40 -5.13 9.33
N GLY A 127 28.57 -4.36 8.63
CA GLY A 127 28.97 -3.69 7.40
C GLY A 127 27.96 -2.72 6.81
N GLU A 128 28.30 -2.21 5.62
CA GLU A 128 27.52 -1.25 4.86
C GLU A 128 27.46 -1.60 3.38
N MET A 129 26.34 -1.28 2.75
CA MET A 129 26.16 -1.33 1.30
C MET A 129 26.21 0.07 0.69
N ARG A 130 26.86 0.16 -0.48
CA ARG A 130 26.84 1.36 -1.31
C ARG A 130 25.79 1.18 -2.40
N VAL A 131 24.81 2.07 -2.43
CA VAL A 131 23.72 2.03 -3.42
C VAL A 131 23.68 3.32 -4.21
N SER A 132 23.37 3.24 -5.49
CA SER A 132 23.04 4.43 -6.29
C SER A 132 21.74 5.08 -5.79
N VAL A 133 21.49 6.34 -6.17
CA VAL A 133 20.22 7.02 -5.86
C VAL A 133 19.02 6.25 -6.41
N ALA A 134 19.13 5.71 -7.63
CA ALA A 134 18.06 4.92 -8.23
C ALA A 134 17.77 3.65 -7.43
N GLN A 135 18.81 2.95 -6.94
CA GLN A 135 18.66 1.79 -6.06
C GLN A 135 18.06 2.17 -4.71
N CYS A 136 18.49 3.27 -4.10
CA CYS A 136 17.90 3.74 -2.83
C CYS A 136 16.41 4.06 -2.98
N ARG A 137 16.02 4.77 -4.06
CA ARG A 137 14.61 5.04 -4.38
C ARG A 137 13.82 3.75 -4.56
N ALA A 138 14.35 2.77 -5.29
CA ALA A 138 13.70 1.48 -5.48
C ALA A 138 13.56 0.68 -4.17
N LEU A 139 14.61 0.62 -3.34
CA LEU A 139 14.58 -0.06 -2.04
C LEU A 139 13.59 0.61 -1.08
N ARG A 140 13.54 1.94 -1.05
CA ARG A 140 12.56 2.68 -0.24
C ARG A 140 11.14 2.49 -0.76
N LEU A 141 10.94 2.30 -2.06
CA LEU A 141 9.63 1.97 -2.61
C LEU A 141 9.18 0.55 -2.25
N LEU A 142 10.10 -0.42 -2.25
CA LEU A 142 9.85 -1.77 -1.71
C LEU A 142 9.49 -1.72 -0.21
N ASP A 143 10.21 -0.90 0.57
CA ASP A 143 9.98 -0.68 1.99
C ASP A 143 8.53 -0.21 2.26
N LEU A 144 8.09 0.80 1.51
CA LEU A 144 6.74 1.35 1.59
C LEU A 144 5.68 0.34 1.15
N ALA A 145 5.93 -0.43 0.09
CA ALA A 145 4.97 -1.43 -0.38
C ALA A 145 4.81 -2.57 0.63
N ASN A 146 5.90 -3.01 1.25
CA ASN A 146 5.88 -3.97 2.35
C ASN A 146 5.05 -3.45 3.54
N GLU A 147 5.21 -2.16 3.92
CA GLU A 147 4.41 -1.57 4.99
C GLU A 147 2.91 -1.48 4.65
N ALA A 148 2.60 -1.08 3.42
CA ALA A 148 1.22 -1.03 2.95
C ALA A 148 0.58 -2.42 2.93
N GLU A 149 1.29 -3.44 2.44
CA GLU A 149 0.82 -4.82 2.46
C GLU A 149 0.56 -5.29 3.90
N GLN A 150 1.53 -5.15 4.80
CA GLN A 150 1.40 -5.63 6.18
C GLN A 150 0.27 -4.93 6.93
N ARG A 151 -0.03 -3.68 6.58
CA ARG A 151 -1.19 -2.96 7.13
C ARG A 151 -2.52 -3.65 6.81
N ARG A 152 -2.65 -4.28 5.64
CA ARG A 152 -3.87 -4.99 5.24
C ARG A 152 -4.25 -6.09 6.25
N SER A 153 -3.30 -6.56 7.05
CA SER A 153 -3.45 -7.65 8.03
C SER A 153 -3.61 -7.17 9.50
N LEU A 154 -3.59 -5.86 9.78
CA LEU A 154 -3.61 -5.34 11.15
C LEU A 154 -4.99 -5.34 11.83
N PHE A 155 -6.09 -5.38 11.06
CA PHE A 155 -7.48 -5.39 11.55
C PHE A 155 -7.82 -4.29 12.59
N ARG A 156 -7.11 -3.15 12.58
CA ARG A 156 -7.29 -2.04 13.53
C ARG A 156 -6.92 -0.69 12.91
N ILE A 157 -7.42 0.41 13.49
CA ILE A 157 -6.85 1.75 13.28
C ILE A 157 -5.78 1.95 14.36
N ASP A 158 -4.55 2.28 13.95
CA ASP A 158 -3.43 2.49 14.87
C ASP A 158 -2.82 3.90 14.71
N ARG A 159 -1.49 3.99 14.74
CA ARG A 159 -0.73 5.22 14.55
C ARG A 159 -0.97 5.85 13.16
N PRO A 160 -0.70 7.16 13.00
CA PRO A 160 -0.76 7.81 11.70
C PRO A 160 0.02 7.02 10.64
N TRP A 161 -0.66 6.68 9.55
CA TRP A 161 -0.12 5.87 8.47
C TRP A 161 -0.09 6.63 7.16
N LEU A 162 -1.18 7.34 6.82
CA LEU A 162 -1.23 8.16 5.59
C LEU A 162 -0.11 9.21 5.60
N SER A 163 0.12 9.86 6.73
CA SER A 163 1.20 10.85 6.84
C SER A 163 2.59 10.22 6.67
N GLY A 164 2.80 9.02 7.21
CA GLY A 164 4.05 8.28 7.03
C GLY A 164 4.28 7.85 5.59
N MET A 165 3.23 7.40 4.91
CA MET A 165 3.27 7.10 3.48
C MET A 165 3.54 8.35 2.63
N CYS A 166 2.92 9.49 2.96
CA CYS A 166 3.21 10.78 2.32
C CYS A 166 4.67 11.19 2.45
N GLU A 167 5.24 11.07 3.66
CA GLU A 167 6.66 11.35 3.91
C GLU A 167 7.56 10.41 3.10
N GLY A 168 7.22 9.11 3.09
CA GLY A 168 7.94 8.11 2.32
C GLY A 168 7.92 8.37 0.81
N PHE A 169 6.76 8.63 0.21
CA PHE A 169 6.65 8.94 -1.21
C PHE A 169 7.40 10.22 -1.57
N ARG A 170 7.29 11.26 -0.72
CA ARG A 170 8.02 12.51 -0.92
C ARG A 170 9.52 12.31 -0.87
N SER A 171 10.02 11.51 0.09
CA SER A 171 11.46 11.31 0.26
C SER A 171 12.15 10.75 -0.99
N ILE A 172 11.40 10.08 -1.87
CA ILE A 172 11.90 9.51 -3.13
C ILE A 172 11.31 10.14 -4.39
N GLY A 173 10.52 11.20 -4.26
CA GLY A 173 9.86 11.87 -5.38
C GLY A 173 8.89 10.97 -6.15
N PHE A 174 8.20 10.06 -5.46
CA PHE A 174 7.29 9.09 -6.07
C PHE A 174 5.83 9.55 -5.98
N VAL A 175 5.07 9.31 -7.05
CA VAL A 175 3.62 9.51 -7.08
C VAL A 175 2.98 8.20 -7.58
N PRO A 176 2.17 7.51 -6.77
CA PRO A 176 1.38 6.36 -7.20
C PRO A 176 0.49 6.71 -8.38
N ARG A 177 0.28 5.76 -9.31
CA ARG A 177 -0.46 5.99 -10.57
C ARG A 177 -1.86 6.59 -10.37
N SER A 178 -2.57 6.18 -9.32
CA SER A 178 -3.94 6.65 -9.05
C SER A 178 -4.03 8.06 -8.49
N PHE A 179 -2.91 8.68 -8.10
CA PHE A 179 -2.86 10.06 -7.66
C PHE A 179 -2.31 10.98 -8.75
N ILE A 180 -2.96 12.13 -8.96
CA ILE A 180 -2.50 13.15 -9.92
C ILE A 180 -1.19 13.81 -9.44
N ARG A 181 -1.05 13.96 -8.12
CA ARG A 181 0.13 14.53 -7.45
C ARG A 181 0.42 13.76 -6.16
N ALA A 182 1.65 13.86 -5.65
CA ALA A 182 1.99 13.26 -4.37
C ALA A 182 1.02 13.77 -3.28
N PRO A 183 0.31 12.87 -2.56
CA PRO A 183 -0.52 13.27 -1.45
C PRO A 183 0.35 13.90 -0.35
N ASN A 184 -0.19 14.91 0.35
CA ASN A 184 0.52 15.63 1.40
C ASN A 184 -0.37 15.79 2.63
N ILE A 185 -0.44 14.73 3.42
CA ILE A 185 -1.22 14.66 4.65
C ILE A 185 -0.24 14.74 5.82
N SER A 186 -0.44 15.71 6.70
CA SER A 186 0.33 15.79 7.95
C SER A 186 -0.24 14.87 9.03
N ALA A 187 0.60 14.45 9.97
CA ALA A 187 0.15 13.65 11.12
C ALA A 187 -0.93 14.36 11.97
N VAL A 188 -0.94 15.70 11.97
CA VAL A 188 -1.98 16.51 12.64
C VAL A 188 -3.31 16.40 11.90
N GLN A 189 -3.31 16.51 10.57
CA GLN A 189 -4.52 16.31 9.75
C GLN A 189 -5.06 14.89 9.89
N GLU A 190 -4.20 13.87 9.86
CA GLU A 190 -4.62 12.47 9.99
C GLU A 190 -5.21 12.18 11.37
N ARG A 191 -4.61 12.67 12.46
CA ARG A 191 -5.20 12.52 13.80
C ARG A 191 -6.57 13.19 13.90
N ARG A 192 -6.72 14.39 13.34
CA ARG A 192 -8.00 15.10 13.31
C ARG A 192 -9.02 14.36 12.45
N LEU A 193 -8.60 13.72 11.35
CA LEU A 193 -9.44 12.86 10.54
C LEU A 193 -9.97 11.68 11.37
N SER A 194 -9.10 10.98 12.12
CA SER A 194 -9.52 9.88 13.00
C SER A 194 -10.61 10.32 13.97
N THR A 195 -10.42 11.45 14.66
CA THR A 195 -11.41 11.99 15.60
C THR A 195 -12.74 12.33 14.93
N LEU A 196 -12.71 13.01 13.78
CA LEU A 196 -13.94 13.35 13.04
C LEU A 196 -14.65 12.09 12.51
N TYR A 197 -13.89 11.10 12.09
CA TYR A 197 -14.41 9.84 11.58
C TYR A 197 -15.11 9.03 12.68
N GLU A 198 -14.49 8.92 13.87
CA GLU A 198 -15.13 8.29 15.05
C GLU A 198 -16.43 9.01 15.44
N GLN A 199 -16.42 10.34 15.47
CA GLN A 199 -17.63 11.15 15.71
C GLN A 199 -18.70 10.88 14.64
N ALA A 200 -18.31 10.78 13.36
CA ALA A 200 -19.22 10.48 12.27
C ALA A 200 -19.84 9.08 12.39
N LEU A 201 -19.07 8.09 12.83
CA LEU A 201 -19.55 6.73 13.06
C LEU A 201 -20.55 6.66 14.22
N ALA A 202 -20.32 7.42 15.29
CA ALA A 202 -21.21 7.51 16.44
C ALA A 202 -22.44 8.41 16.22
N ALA A 203 -22.40 9.30 15.22
CA ALA A 203 -23.48 10.26 14.97
C ALA A 203 -24.78 9.56 14.52
N PRO A 204 -25.95 10.12 14.89
CA PRO A 204 -27.23 9.73 14.30
C PRO A 204 -27.21 9.90 12.77
N SER A 205 -28.01 9.12 12.06
CA SER A 205 -28.08 9.15 10.59
C SER A 205 -28.38 10.54 10.01
N SER A 206 -29.05 11.42 10.75
CA SER A 206 -29.32 12.81 10.36
C SER A 206 -28.07 13.70 10.33
N HIS A 207 -27.04 13.40 11.14
CA HIS A 207 -25.83 14.21 11.27
C HIS A 207 -24.60 13.56 10.64
N ALA A 208 -24.61 12.22 10.46
CA ALA A 208 -23.52 11.46 9.85
C ALA A 208 -23.07 12.00 8.47
N PRO A 209 -23.95 12.43 7.54
CA PRO A 209 -23.52 12.99 6.26
C PRO A 209 -22.66 14.25 6.40
N GLN A 210 -22.98 15.14 7.35
CA GLN A 210 -22.21 16.37 7.56
C GLN A 210 -20.84 16.06 8.15
N ALA A 211 -20.76 15.16 9.13
CA ALA A 211 -19.49 14.74 9.73
C ALA A 211 -18.58 14.03 8.72
N LEU A 212 -19.13 13.14 7.88
CA LEU A 212 -18.36 12.48 6.81
C LEU A 212 -17.89 13.47 5.74
N ARG A 213 -18.71 14.47 5.38
CA ARG A 213 -18.26 15.56 4.49
C ARG A 213 -17.07 16.32 5.07
N ALA A 214 -17.06 16.60 6.38
CA ALA A 214 -15.93 17.25 7.03
C ALA A 214 -14.67 16.37 6.99
N CYS A 215 -14.80 15.05 7.13
CA CYS A 215 -13.68 14.11 6.94
C CYS A 215 -13.11 14.18 5.53
N VAL A 216 -13.97 14.11 4.50
CA VAL A 216 -13.58 14.17 3.09
C VAL A 216 -12.96 15.52 2.71
N GLN A 217 -13.43 16.62 3.29
CA GLN A 217 -12.83 17.94 3.09
C GLN A 217 -11.45 18.06 3.75
N LEU A 218 -11.27 17.47 4.93
CA LEU A 218 -10.01 17.52 5.66
C LEU A 218 -8.90 16.68 5.00
N VAL A 219 -9.25 15.47 4.56
CA VAL A 219 -8.33 14.54 3.87
C VAL A 219 -9.04 13.94 2.65
N PRO A 220 -9.04 14.66 1.51
CA PRO A 220 -9.67 14.20 0.28
C PRO A 220 -9.12 12.88 -0.25
N GLU A 221 -7.89 12.52 0.08
CA GLU A 221 -7.25 11.30 -0.37
C GLU A 221 -7.60 10.08 0.50
N CYS A 222 -8.36 10.23 1.60
CA CYS A 222 -8.84 9.09 2.39
C CYS A 222 -10.08 8.46 1.75
N ALA A 223 -10.10 7.14 1.59
CA ALA A 223 -11.13 6.44 0.81
C ALA A 223 -12.40 6.15 1.63
N GLU A 224 -12.22 5.73 2.87
CA GLU A 224 -13.26 5.12 3.70
C GLU A 224 -14.38 6.10 4.06
N PRO A 225 -14.10 7.36 4.49
CA PRO A 225 -15.14 8.36 4.68
C PRO A 225 -15.94 8.64 3.40
N ARG A 226 -15.33 8.54 2.22
CA ARG A 226 -16.01 8.72 0.93
C ARG A 226 -16.99 7.59 0.65
N PHE A 227 -16.62 6.34 0.89
CA PHE A 227 -17.53 5.20 0.72
C PHE A 227 -18.75 5.31 1.63
N LEU A 228 -18.55 5.67 2.89
CA LEU A 228 -19.66 5.88 3.81
C LEU A 228 -20.55 7.05 3.38
N LEU A 229 -19.96 8.16 2.91
CA LEU A 229 -20.71 9.31 2.41
C LEU A 229 -21.50 8.98 1.13
N ALA A 230 -20.90 8.20 0.22
CA ALA A 230 -21.55 7.71 -0.99
C ALA A 230 -22.81 6.91 -0.67
N ALA A 231 -22.75 6.01 0.31
CA ALA A 231 -23.91 5.22 0.75
C ALA A 231 -25.06 6.11 1.25
N LEU A 232 -24.75 7.16 2.01
CA LEU A 232 -25.76 8.11 2.50
C LEU A 232 -26.33 9.00 1.39
N ARG A 233 -25.49 9.38 0.40
CA ARG A 233 -25.94 10.12 -0.79
C ARG A 233 -26.90 9.31 -1.66
N LEU A 234 -26.68 8.01 -1.82
CA LEU A 234 -27.64 7.12 -2.51
C LEU A 234 -29.02 7.15 -1.87
N GLN A 235 -29.09 7.10 -0.54
CA GLN A 235 -30.36 7.04 0.21
C GLN A 235 -31.22 8.28 -0.02
N VAL A 236 -30.60 9.45 -0.16
CA VAL A 236 -31.29 10.73 -0.44
C VAL A 236 -31.50 10.99 -1.94
N GLY A 237 -31.04 10.08 -2.81
CA GLY A 237 -31.19 10.19 -4.27
C GLY A 237 -30.17 11.08 -4.97
N ASP A 238 -29.08 11.45 -4.29
CA ASP A 238 -27.98 12.23 -4.89
C ASP A 238 -26.99 11.29 -5.59
N PHE A 239 -27.44 10.69 -6.69
CA PHE A 239 -26.72 9.63 -7.39
C PHE A 239 -25.41 10.11 -8.00
N HIS A 240 -25.37 11.31 -8.58
CA HIS A 240 -24.15 11.84 -9.18
C HIS A 240 -23.07 12.01 -8.11
N ALA A 241 -23.40 12.66 -7.00
CA ALA A 241 -22.44 12.88 -5.94
C ALA A 241 -22.07 11.57 -5.23
N ALA A 242 -22.97 10.58 -5.14
CA ALA A 242 -22.64 9.24 -4.64
C ALA A 242 -21.62 8.53 -5.54
N TYR A 243 -21.82 8.59 -6.87
CA TYR A 243 -20.91 8.01 -7.84
C TYR A 243 -19.51 8.63 -7.73
N VAL A 244 -19.42 9.97 -7.65
CA VAL A 244 -18.14 10.69 -7.53
C VAL A 244 -17.39 10.25 -6.28
N GLU A 245 -18.04 10.20 -5.11
CA GLU A 245 -17.38 9.75 -3.87
C GLU A 245 -16.90 8.30 -3.96
N ALA A 246 -17.72 7.41 -4.52
CA ALA A 246 -17.37 6.00 -4.68
C ALA A 246 -16.19 5.83 -5.64
N SER A 247 -16.23 6.45 -6.82
CA SER A 247 -15.15 6.33 -7.81
C SER A 247 -13.84 6.95 -7.32
N THR A 248 -13.91 8.11 -6.66
CA THR A 248 -12.72 8.75 -6.08
C THR A 248 -12.19 7.95 -4.91
N GLY A 249 -13.05 7.36 -4.08
CA GLY A 249 -12.65 6.46 -3.00
C GLY A 249 -11.90 5.22 -3.52
N ILE A 250 -12.36 4.61 -4.62
CA ILE A 250 -11.66 3.48 -5.26
C ILE A 250 -10.26 3.91 -5.72
N ALA A 251 -10.16 5.03 -6.43
CA ALA A 251 -8.88 5.55 -6.91
C ALA A 251 -7.91 5.87 -5.75
N ASN A 252 -8.42 6.46 -4.67
CA ASN A 252 -7.66 6.73 -3.46
C ASN A 252 -7.14 5.45 -2.80
N LEU A 253 -8.01 4.45 -2.63
CA LEU A 253 -7.64 3.16 -2.05
C LEU A 253 -6.54 2.48 -2.87
N ASP A 254 -6.64 2.53 -4.21
CA ASP A 254 -5.62 2.03 -5.12
C ASP A 254 -4.30 2.81 -5.04
N GLY A 255 -4.39 4.13 -4.91
CA GLY A 255 -3.23 4.99 -4.76
C GLY A 255 -2.43 4.69 -3.50
N TRP A 256 -3.11 4.33 -2.40
CA TRP A 256 -2.46 3.92 -1.16
C TRP A 256 -2.00 2.46 -1.17
N GLY A 257 -2.68 1.60 -1.93
CA GLY A 257 -2.43 0.16 -1.96
C GLY A 257 -2.88 -0.57 -0.69
N ALA A 258 -3.46 0.12 0.30
CA ALA A 258 -3.99 -0.48 1.52
C ALA A 258 -5.07 0.43 2.12
N PRO A 259 -5.97 -0.10 2.97
CA PRO A 259 -6.96 0.72 3.64
C PRO A 259 -6.33 1.56 4.76
N TRP A 260 -6.83 2.78 4.91
CA TRP A 260 -6.57 3.59 6.09
C TRP A 260 -7.30 3.02 7.30
N ASP A 261 -8.58 2.67 7.15
CA ASP A 261 -9.34 1.94 8.18
C ASP A 261 -9.17 0.43 7.99
N ALA A 262 -8.09 -0.11 8.54
CA ALA A 262 -7.72 -1.51 8.36
C ALA A 262 -8.61 -2.50 9.13
N ARG A 263 -9.64 -2.07 9.86
CA ARG A 263 -10.63 -2.98 10.51
C ARG A 263 -11.40 -3.82 9.50
N ILE A 264 -11.51 -3.32 8.27
CA ILE A 264 -12.03 -4.03 7.10
C ILE A 264 -10.87 -4.28 6.13
N PRO A 265 -10.74 -5.49 5.57
CA PRO A 265 -9.77 -5.76 4.51
C PRO A 265 -9.95 -4.80 3.32
N GLY A 266 -8.84 -4.46 2.66
CA GLY A 266 -8.87 -3.55 1.49
C GLY A 266 -9.83 -4.03 0.38
N GLN A 267 -9.91 -5.34 0.14
CA GLN A 267 -10.86 -5.91 -0.82
C GLN A 267 -12.33 -5.68 -0.42
N GLY A 268 -12.64 -5.67 0.88
CA GLY A 268 -13.98 -5.37 1.39
C GLY A 268 -14.36 -3.91 1.14
N TRP A 269 -13.44 -2.98 1.40
CA TRP A 269 -13.63 -1.57 1.08
C TRP A 269 -13.77 -1.32 -0.43
N ARG A 270 -12.91 -1.95 -1.23
CA ARG A 270 -12.97 -1.87 -2.69
C ARG A 270 -14.31 -2.36 -3.22
N PHE A 271 -14.74 -3.54 -2.79
CA PHE A 271 -16.01 -4.13 -3.20
C PHE A 271 -17.19 -3.22 -2.81
N LEU A 272 -17.20 -2.65 -1.60
CA LEU A 272 -18.20 -1.65 -1.22
C LEU A 272 -18.20 -0.45 -2.19
N GLY A 273 -17.04 0.11 -2.50
CA GLY A 273 -16.90 1.22 -3.45
C GLY A 273 -17.47 0.88 -4.83
N GLU A 274 -17.13 -0.29 -5.37
CA GLU A 274 -17.61 -0.76 -6.68
C GLU A 274 -19.14 -0.91 -6.68
N GLN A 275 -19.71 -1.54 -5.63
CA GLN A 275 -21.16 -1.70 -5.51
C GLN A 275 -21.89 -0.36 -5.37
N LEU A 276 -21.31 0.61 -4.65
CA LEU A 276 -21.86 1.95 -4.53
C LEU A 276 -21.85 2.70 -5.87
N ALA A 277 -20.74 2.62 -6.61
CA ALA A 277 -20.62 3.22 -7.93
C ALA A 277 -21.62 2.61 -8.93
N MET A 278 -21.81 1.29 -8.89
CA MET A 278 -22.81 0.59 -9.69
C MET A 278 -24.24 1.01 -9.33
N ALA A 279 -24.58 1.03 -8.03
CA ALA A 279 -25.89 1.46 -7.55
C ALA A 279 -26.21 2.90 -7.95
N ALA A 280 -25.24 3.81 -7.85
CA ALA A 280 -25.37 5.19 -8.27
C ALA A 280 -25.70 5.32 -9.77
N ARG A 281 -24.97 4.57 -10.62
CA ARG A 281 -25.24 4.54 -12.07
C ARG A 281 -26.62 3.97 -12.41
N ALA A 282 -27.08 2.99 -11.63
CA ALA A 282 -28.40 2.38 -11.77
C ALA A 282 -29.52 3.17 -11.07
N THR A 283 -29.24 4.39 -10.58
CA THR A 283 -30.18 5.24 -9.80
C THR A 283 -30.89 4.49 -8.67
N ASN A 284 -30.22 3.51 -8.09
CA ASN A 284 -30.73 2.68 -7.01
C ASN A 284 -30.41 3.34 -5.65
N ARG A 285 -31.46 3.65 -4.89
CA ARG A 285 -31.33 4.29 -3.56
C ARG A 285 -30.86 3.34 -2.46
N ASN A 286 -30.94 2.04 -2.70
CA ASN A 286 -30.59 1.06 -1.69
C ASN A 286 -29.06 0.93 -1.59
N ALA A 287 -28.54 1.17 -0.38
CA ALA A 287 -27.14 0.88 -0.09
C ALA A 287 -26.89 -0.65 -0.21
N PRO A 288 -25.74 -1.07 -0.78
CA PRO A 288 -25.39 -2.49 -0.93
C PRO A 288 -25.40 -3.24 0.40
N GLY A 289 -25.71 -4.55 0.39
CA GLY A 289 -25.77 -5.36 1.62
C GLY A 289 -24.49 -5.31 2.46
N ILE A 290 -23.32 -5.28 1.81
CA ILE A 290 -22.02 -5.21 2.48
C ILE A 290 -21.81 -3.90 3.28
N TYR A 291 -22.49 -2.80 2.90
CA TYR A 291 -22.41 -1.53 3.63
C TYR A 291 -22.81 -1.71 5.10
N ARG A 292 -23.90 -2.44 5.37
CA ARG A 292 -24.38 -2.69 6.74
C ARG A 292 -23.41 -3.55 7.54
N GLN A 293 -22.81 -4.56 6.90
CA GLN A 293 -21.83 -5.45 7.52
C GLN A 293 -20.56 -4.68 7.92
N ILE A 294 -20.05 -3.86 7.01
CA ILE A 294 -18.90 -2.98 7.27
C ILE A 294 -19.22 -2.00 8.40
N LEU A 295 -20.36 -1.31 8.32
CA LEU A 295 -20.74 -0.30 9.31
C LEU A 295 -20.91 -0.93 10.71
N SER A 296 -21.48 -2.13 10.81
CA SER A 296 -21.57 -2.86 12.07
C SER A 296 -20.20 -3.19 12.65
N ARG A 297 -19.25 -3.60 11.80
CA ARG A 297 -17.91 -4.00 12.24
C ARG A 297 -17.03 -2.82 12.67
N ILE A 298 -17.14 -1.68 12.00
CA ILE A 298 -16.35 -0.48 12.34
C ILE A 298 -16.96 0.35 13.48
N ARG A 299 -18.18 0.02 13.93
CA ARG A 299 -18.84 0.63 15.09
C ARG A 299 -18.66 -0.16 16.39
N GLN A 300 -18.19 -1.40 16.29
CA GLN A 300 -17.75 -2.21 17.44
C GLN A 300 -16.36 -1.75 17.87
#